data_AF-A0A974DLR6-F1
#
_entry.id   AF-A0A974DLR6-F1
#
_cell.length_a   1.000
_cell.length_b   1.000
_cell.length_c   1.000
_cell.angle_alpha   90.00
_cell.angle_beta   90.00
_cell.angle_gamma   90.00
#
_symmetry.space_group_name_H-M   'P 1'
#
loop_
_entity.id
_entity.type
_entity.pdbx_description
1 polymer ?
#
loop_
_entity_poly.entity_id
_entity_poly.type
_entity_poly.pdbx_seq_one_letter_code
_entity_poly.pdbx_strand_id
1 'polypeptide(L)'
;MLLKEDLCIAHGKLAWVLYCDLICLDYDGNLLDTCMCALVAALQNVRLPSVKINEETGLAEVNLKTKCALKILKHPVATSFALFDDTSLLVDPTGEEESLASGLLTVVTDEDERLCATRKPGGSALSAEKLQECISRAITRHKEVTNLLQEALASVKSE
;
A
#
# COMPACT_ATOMS: atom_id res chain seq x y z
N MET A 1 8.07 -4.60 0.37
CA MET A 1 6.82 -4.96 -0.34
C MET A 1 7.08 -6.03 -1.42
N LEU A 2 7.85 -5.75 -2.47
CA LEU A 2 8.15 -6.70 -3.56
C LEU A 2 9.66 -6.93 -3.71
N LEU A 3 10.06 -8.15 -4.10
CA LEU A 3 11.42 -8.43 -4.56
C LEU A 3 11.47 -8.28 -6.09
N LYS A 4 12.42 -7.48 -6.57
CA LYS A 4 12.64 -7.32 -8.03
C LYS A 4 13.06 -8.63 -8.69
N GLU A 5 13.69 -9.51 -7.92
CA GLU A 5 14.12 -10.85 -8.34
C GLU A 5 12.94 -11.74 -8.74
N ASP A 6 11.80 -11.63 -8.03
CA ASP A 6 10.60 -12.42 -8.32
C ASP A 6 9.92 -12.00 -9.65
N LEU A 7 10.25 -10.80 -10.16
CA LEU A 7 9.78 -10.30 -11.45
C LEU A 7 10.74 -10.62 -12.60
N CYS A 8 11.95 -11.11 -12.29
CA CYS A 8 12.95 -11.44 -13.30
C CYS A 8 12.64 -12.79 -13.94
N ILE A 9 12.45 -12.80 -15.27
CA ILE A 9 12.22 -14.04 -16.04
C ILE A 9 13.56 -14.60 -16.51
N ALA A 10 14.41 -13.73 -17.09
CA ALA A 10 15.80 -14.02 -17.36
C ALA A 10 16.68 -12.82 -17.08
N HIS A 11 17.73 -13.07 -16.31
CA HIS A 11 18.69 -12.06 -15.92
C HIS A 11 19.29 -11.37 -17.15
N GLY A 12 19.19 -10.05 -17.20
CA GLY A 12 19.70 -9.22 -18.30
C GLY A 12 18.96 -9.35 -19.63
N LYS A 13 17.84 -10.08 -19.69
CA LYS A 13 17.05 -10.25 -20.93
C LYS A 13 15.59 -9.83 -20.75
N LEU A 14 14.90 -10.43 -19.78
CA LEU A 14 13.44 -10.31 -19.65
C LEU A 14 13.03 -10.19 -18.18
N ALA A 15 12.16 -9.24 -17.91
CA ALA A 15 11.53 -9.05 -16.61
C ALA A 15 10.10 -8.56 -16.77
N TRP A 16 9.27 -8.83 -15.78
CA TRP A 16 7.92 -8.29 -15.69
C TRP A 16 7.94 -6.81 -15.33
N VAL A 17 7.14 -6.03 -16.05
CA VAL A 17 6.82 -4.64 -15.70
C VAL A 17 5.39 -4.62 -15.19
N LEU A 18 5.20 -4.11 -13.97
CA LEU A 18 3.88 -3.94 -13.38
C LEU A 18 3.46 -2.49 -13.53
N TYR A 19 2.33 -2.26 -14.19
CA TYR A 19 1.66 -0.96 -14.22
C TYR A 19 0.55 -0.97 -13.18
N CYS A 20 0.58 0.00 -12.27
CA CYS A 20 -0.39 0.15 -11.20
C CYS A 20 -1.04 1.53 -11.35
N ASP A 21 -2.23 1.54 -11.96
CA ASP A 21 -2.99 2.76 -12.17
C ASP A 21 -4.07 2.88 -11.10
N LEU A 22 -4.05 3.98 -10.35
CA LEU A 22 -4.99 4.29 -9.28
C LEU A 22 -5.78 5.54 -9.69
N ILE A 23 -7.11 5.42 -9.72
CA ILE A 23 -8.01 6.52 -10.06
C ILE A 23 -8.97 6.71 -8.89
N CYS A 24 -8.98 7.91 -8.32
CA CYS A 24 -9.95 8.31 -7.32
C CYS A 24 -11.26 8.65 -8.03
N LEU A 25 -12.33 7.91 -7.70
CA LEU A 25 -13.66 8.12 -8.27
C LEU A 25 -14.45 9.17 -7.49
N ASP A 26 -14.33 9.13 -6.17
CA ASP A 26 -14.97 10.05 -5.24
C ASP A 26 -13.96 10.44 -4.16
N TYR A 27 -13.83 11.73 -3.92
CA TYR A 27 -12.83 12.28 -3.00
C TYR A 27 -13.54 12.98 -1.85
N ASP A 28 -13.49 12.34 -0.69
CA ASP A 28 -13.97 12.87 0.58
C ASP A 28 -12.92 12.67 1.69
N GLY A 29 -11.67 13.04 1.40
CA GLY A 29 -10.55 12.94 2.33
C GLY A 29 -9.82 11.59 2.32
N ASN A 30 -8.76 11.52 3.12
CA ASN A 30 -7.90 10.37 3.36
C ASN A 30 -7.45 9.57 2.11
N LEU A 31 -7.19 10.26 1.00
CA LEU A 31 -6.89 9.63 -0.28
C LEU A 31 -5.66 8.71 -0.23
N LEU A 32 -4.63 9.08 0.55
CA LEU A 32 -3.38 8.33 0.60
C LEU A 32 -3.57 6.94 1.21
N ASP A 33 -4.37 6.82 2.26
CA ASP A 33 -4.62 5.54 2.93
C ASP A 33 -5.43 4.63 2.01
N THR A 34 -6.46 5.19 1.35
CA THR A 34 -7.27 4.47 0.36
C THR A 34 -6.41 3.97 -0.80
N CYS A 35 -5.53 4.82 -1.36
CA CYS A 35 -4.63 4.44 -2.45
C CYS A 35 -3.67 3.32 -2.03
N MET A 36 -3.12 3.38 -0.82
CA MET A 36 -2.22 2.34 -0.31
C MET A 36 -2.95 1.01 -0.13
N CYS A 37 -4.15 1.03 0.46
CA CYS A 37 -4.96 -0.17 0.62
C CYS A 37 -5.35 -0.77 -0.75
N ALA A 38 -5.79 0.06 -1.68
CA ALA A 38 -6.14 -0.36 -3.04
C ALA A 38 -4.94 -0.97 -3.78
N LEU A 39 -3.76 -0.37 -3.66
CA LEU A 39 -2.54 -0.87 -4.28
C LEU A 39 -2.12 -2.23 -3.70
N VAL A 40 -2.13 -2.39 -2.38
CA VAL A 40 -1.79 -3.66 -1.72
C VAL A 40 -2.79 -4.75 -2.13
N ALA A 41 -4.09 -4.43 -2.10
CA ALA A 41 -5.16 -5.34 -2.53
C ALA A 41 -4.98 -5.77 -4.00
N ALA A 42 -4.75 -4.81 -4.89
CA ALA A 42 -4.56 -5.07 -6.31
C ALA A 42 -3.37 -5.98 -6.56
N LEU A 43 -2.22 -5.69 -5.94
CA LEU A 43 -1.01 -6.50 -6.09
C LEU A 43 -1.22 -7.93 -5.54
N GLN A 44 -1.94 -8.11 -4.44
CA GLN A 44 -2.24 -9.45 -3.89
C GLN A 44 -3.21 -10.24 -4.80
N ASN A 45 -4.07 -9.53 -5.52
CA ASN A 45 -4.99 -10.14 -6.47
C ASN A 45 -4.36 -10.43 -7.84
N VAL A 46 -3.29 -9.73 -8.23
CA VAL A 46 -2.61 -9.95 -9.52
C VAL A 46 -2.15 -11.40 -9.67
N ARG A 47 -2.36 -11.93 -10.88
CA ARG A 47 -1.98 -13.27 -11.30
C ARG A 47 -1.21 -13.18 -12.61
N LEU A 48 0.09 -13.46 -12.57
CA LEU A 48 0.97 -13.41 -13.72
C LEU A 48 1.03 -14.78 -14.41
N PRO A 49 1.04 -14.86 -15.75
CA PRO A 49 1.22 -16.12 -16.44
C PRO A 49 2.66 -16.63 -16.25
N SER A 50 2.82 -17.95 -16.23
CA SER A 50 4.14 -18.57 -16.18
C SER A 50 4.86 -18.37 -17.51
N VAL A 51 6.08 -17.86 -17.45
CA VAL A 51 6.95 -17.68 -18.63
C VAL A 51 8.15 -18.58 -18.48
N LYS A 52 8.42 -19.40 -19.49
CA LYS A 52 9.64 -20.20 -19.60
C LYS A 52 10.42 -19.73 -20.82
N ILE A 53 11.73 -19.86 -20.76
CA ILE A 53 12.59 -19.60 -21.91
C ILE A 53 12.93 -20.93 -22.53
N ASN A 54 12.63 -21.08 -23.81
CA ASN A 54 13.05 -22.25 -24.54
C ASN A 54 14.55 -22.11 -24.86
N GLU A 55 15.37 -23.03 -24.33
CA GLU A 55 16.83 -22.99 -24.44
C GLU A 55 17.31 -23.14 -25.90
N GLU A 56 16.52 -23.76 -26.78
CA GLU A 56 16.88 -23.98 -28.18
C GLU A 56 16.59 -22.75 -29.07
N THR A 57 15.50 -22.03 -28.81
CA THR A 57 15.08 -20.87 -29.64
C THR A 57 15.45 -19.53 -29.00
N GLY A 58 15.76 -19.51 -27.70
CA GLY A 58 16.00 -18.29 -26.93
C GLY A 58 14.75 -17.41 -26.76
N LEU A 59 13.56 -17.89 -27.15
CA LEU A 59 12.30 -17.18 -27.09
C LEU A 59 11.55 -17.48 -25.79
N ALA A 60 10.77 -16.51 -25.33
CA ALA A 60 9.90 -16.66 -24.18
C ALA A 60 8.60 -17.37 -24.58
N GLU A 61 8.39 -18.57 -24.06
CA GLU A 61 7.13 -19.30 -24.16
C GLU A 61 6.25 -18.96 -22.95
N VAL A 62 5.12 -18.32 -23.23
CA VAL A 62 4.14 -17.91 -22.21
C VAL A 62 3.06 -18.98 -22.08
N ASN A 63 2.96 -19.59 -20.90
CA ASN A 63 1.87 -20.48 -20.58
C ASN A 63 0.73 -19.68 -19.93
N LEU A 64 -0.30 -19.38 -20.72
CA LEU A 64 -1.48 -18.63 -20.25
C LEU A 64 -2.41 -19.42 -19.33
N LYS A 65 -2.29 -20.76 -19.30
CA LYS A 65 -3.14 -21.61 -18.45
C LYS A 65 -2.67 -21.62 -17.00
N THR A 66 -1.37 -21.53 -16.79
CA THR A 66 -0.77 -21.52 -15.45
C THR A 66 -0.54 -20.08 -15.02
N LYS A 67 -1.33 -19.60 -14.07
CA LYS A 67 -1.15 -18.28 -13.48
C LYS A 67 -0.61 -18.42 -12.05
N CYS A 68 0.44 -17.68 -11.76
CA CYS A 68 1.07 -17.61 -10.44
C CYS A 68 0.67 -16.30 -9.76
N ALA A 69 0.32 -16.38 -8.48
CA ALA A 69 0.15 -15.19 -7.65
C ALA A 69 1.50 -14.48 -7.46
N LEU A 70 1.46 -13.15 -7.48
CA LEU A 70 2.63 -12.36 -7.12
C LEU A 70 2.94 -12.56 -5.64
N LYS A 71 4.19 -12.88 -5.32
CA LYS A 71 4.64 -13.03 -3.93
C LYS A 71 4.89 -11.64 -3.35
N ILE A 72 4.01 -11.24 -2.44
CA ILE A 72 4.18 -9.99 -1.67
C ILE A 72 4.70 -10.39 -0.31
N LEU A 73 5.87 -9.85 0.03
CA LEU A 73 6.52 -10.16 1.30
C LEU A 73 5.92 -9.37 2.45
N LYS A 74 5.52 -8.14 2.18
CA LYS A 74 5.20 -7.13 3.19
C LYS A 74 4.02 -6.28 2.76
N HIS A 75 3.16 -5.91 3.70
CA HIS A 75 1.89 -5.22 3.45
C HIS A 75 1.88 -3.85 4.12
N PRO A 76 2.48 -2.81 3.53
CA PRO A 76 2.49 -1.49 4.15
C PRO A 76 1.09 -0.87 4.14
N VAL A 77 0.69 -0.31 5.29
CA VAL A 77 -0.57 0.44 5.44
C VAL A 77 -0.22 1.89 5.77
N ALA A 78 -0.88 2.83 5.09
CA ALA A 78 -0.81 4.24 5.45
C ALA A 78 -1.94 4.59 6.44
N THR A 79 -1.63 5.47 7.37
CA THR A 79 -2.59 6.08 8.29
C THR A 79 -2.38 7.59 8.26
N SER A 80 -3.40 8.33 7.82
CA SER A 80 -3.38 9.77 7.75
C SER A 80 -4.06 10.42 8.95
N PHE A 81 -3.47 11.52 9.39
CA PHE A 81 -3.83 12.27 10.57
C PHE A 81 -3.99 13.74 10.20
N ALA A 82 -5.08 14.35 10.65
CA ALA A 82 -5.31 15.79 10.57
C ALA A 82 -5.05 16.45 11.92
N LEU A 83 -4.30 17.55 11.88
CA LEU A 83 -3.98 18.35 13.05
C LEU A 83 -4.84 19.60 13.10
N PHE A 84 -5.31 19.94 14.30
CA PHE A 84 -6.06 21.17 14.58
C PHE A 84 -5.44 21.90 15.77
N ASP A 85 -5.06 23.16 15.54
CA ASP A 85 -4.62 24.11 16.56
C ASP A 85 -3.64 23.52 17.60
N ASP A 86 -2.68 22.72 17.10
CA ASP A 86 -1.61 22.06 17.87
C ASP A 86 -2.06 21.24 19.09
N THR A 87 -3.35 20.97 19.25
CA THR A 87 -3.93 20.30 20.42
C THR A 87 -4.65 19.04 20.02
N SER A 88 -5.46 19.09 18.96
CA SER A 88 -6.30 17.99 18.53
C SER A 88 -5.73 17.27 17.30
N LEU A 89 -5.83 15.95 17.32
CA LEU A 89 -5.38 15.07 16.24
C LEU A 89 -6.52 14.12 15.87
N LEU A 90 -6.98 14.22 14.63
CA LEU A 90 -7.97 13.32 14.06
C LEU A 90 -7.30 12.29 13.19
N VAL A 91 -7.87 11.09 13.14
CA VAL A 91 -7.42 9.97 12.29
C VAL A 91 -8.47 9.81 11.22
N ASP A 92 -8.06 9.49 9.99
CA ASP A 92 -8.98 9.27 8.87
C ASP A 92 -9.82 10.52 8.56
N PRO A 93 -9.17 11.65 8.21
CA PRO A 93 -9.89 12.91 8.05
C PRO A 93 -10.77 12.92 6.80
N THR A 94 -11.98 13.47 6.93
CA THR A 94 -12.88 13.72 5.79
C THR A 94 -12.37 14.89 4.92
N GLY A 95 -12.95 15.09 3.74
CA GLY A 95 -12.54 16.19 2.85
C GLY A 95 -12.72 17.56 3.51
N GLU A 96 -13.78 17.73 4.31
CA GLU A 96 -14.00 18.94 5.11
C GLU A 96 -12.96 19.08 6.22
N GLU A 97 -12.65 18.01 6.94
CA GLU A 97 -11.64 18.03 8.01
C GLU A 97 -10.24 18.32 7.47
N GLU A 98 -9.85 17.74 6.34
CA GLU A 98 -8.58 18.05 5.67
C GLU A 98 -8.50 19.53 5.27
N SER A 99 -9.62 20.13 4.83
CA SER A 99 -9.66 21.53 4.40
C SER A 99 -9.51 22.52 5.55
N LEU A 100 -9.95 22.14 6.75
CA LEU A 100 -9.90 22.95 7.97
C LEU A 100 -8.66 22.64 8.82
N ALA A 101 -7.95 21.55 8.53
CA ALA A 101 -6.78 21.14 9.28
C ALA A 101 -5.63 22.15 9.17
N SER A 102 -4.97 22.41 10.30
CA SER A 102 -3.74 23.22 10.36
C SER A 102 -2.53 22.46 9.81
N GLY A 103 -2.61 21.14 9.69
CA GLY A 103 -1.57 20.29 9.11
C GLY A 103 -2.02 18.86 8.89
N LEU A 104 -1.35 18.17 7.97
CA LEU A 104 -1.58 16.76 7.65
C LEU A 104 -0.32 15.96 7.91
N LEU A 105 -0.49 14.75 8.44
CA LEU A 105 0.59 13.79 8.65
C LEU A 105 0.12 12.42 8.18
N THR A 106 0.85 11.80 7.27
CA THR A 106 0.63 10.40 6.89
C THR A 106 1.80 9.56 7.40
N VAL A 107 1.48 8.48 8.11
CA VAL A 107 2.45 7.51 8.64
C VAL A 107 2.22 6.18 7.95
N VAL A 108 3.26 5.61 7.36
CA VAL A 108 3.21 4.29 6.72
C VAL A 108 3.93 3.29 7.60
N THR A 109 3.21 2.26 8.03
CA THR A 109 3.72 1.19 8.89
C THR A 109 3.63 -0.17 8.21
N ASP A 110 4.52 -1.06 8.61
CA ASP A 110 4.62 -2.43 8.15
C ASP A 110 4.04 -3.41 9.18
N GLU A 111 3.87 -4.67 8.76
CA GLU A 111 3.37 -5.76 9.61
C GLU A 111 4.30 -6.09 10.79
N ASP A 112 5.59 -5.79 10.66
CA ASP A 112 6.60 -5.90 11.73
C ASP A 112 6.58 -4.72 12.73
N GLU A 113 5.52 -3.88 12.71
CA GLU A 113 5.41 -2.64 13.50
C GLU A 113 6.53 -1.62 13.20
N ARG A 114 7.15 -1.75 12.02
CA ARG A 114 8.23 -0.88 11.57
C ARG A 114 7.69 0.32 10.81
N LEU A 115 8.27 1.48 11.06
CA LEU A 115 7.99 2.69 10.30
C LEU A 115 8.63 2.60 8.91
N CYS A 116 7.81 2.61 7.86
CA CYS A 116 8.30 2.63 6.47
C CYS A 116 8.56 4.06 6.00
N ALA A 117 7.62 4.96 6.21
CA ALA A 117 7.70 6.34 5.75
C ALA A 117 6.81 7.26 6.59
N THR A 118 7.20 8.52 6.70
CA THR A 118 6.34 9.59 7.20
C THR A 118 6.29 10.70 6.16
N ARG A 119 5.11 11.28 5.98
CA ARG A 119 4.90 12.40 5.07
C ARG A 119 4.17 13.51 5.81
N LYS A 120 4.82 14.66 5.92
CA LYS A 120 4.24 15.91 6.40
C LYS A 120 4.44 16.98 5.32
N PRO A 121 3.44 17.24 4.46
CA PRO A 121 3.59 18.17 3.33
C PRO A 121 3.68 19.64 3.76
N GLY A 122 3.36 19.97 5.01
CA GLY A 122 3.37 21.35 5.52
C GLY A 122 2.54 21.48 6.80
N GLY A 123 2.13 22.71 7.12
CA GLY A 123 1.23 22.99 8.25
C GLY A 123 1.94 23.21 9.59
N SER A 124 1.14 23.21 10.67
CA SER A 124 1.59 23.55 12.02
C SER A 124 2.69 22.63 12.57
N ALA A 125 3.42 23.11 13.58
CA ALA A 125 4.55 22.39 14.14
C ALA A 125 4.07 21.16 14.92
N LEU A 126 4.73 20.02 14.72
CA LEU A 126 4.41 18.78 15.42
C LEU A 126 5.52 18.48 16.44
N SER A 127 5.15 18.30 17.71
CA SER A 127 6.10 17.85 18.73
C SER A 127 6.49 16.39 18.52
N ALA A 128 7.70 16.02 18.96
CA ALA A 128 8.18 14.64 18.85
C ALA A 128 7.30 13.64 19.62
N GLU A 129 6.72 14.07 20.75
CA GLU A 129 5.79 13.27 21.56
C GLU A 129 4.51 12.94 20.79
N LYS A 130 3.93 13.93 20.11
CA LYS A 130 2.74 13.72 19.27
C LYS A 130 3.04 12.85 18.06
N LEU A 131 4.22 13.00 17.46
CA LEU A 131 4.64 12.12 16.37
C LEU A 131 4.74 10.65 16.84
N GLN A 132 5.31 10.42 18.03
CA GLN A 132 5.35 9.08 18.62
C GLN A 132 3.95 8.52 18.90
N GLU A 133 3.03 9.36 19.37
CA GLU A 133 1.62 8.98 19.54
C GLU A 133 0.96 8.63 18.20
N CYS A 134 1.23 9.37 17.13
CA CYS A 134 0.71 9.05 15.80
C CYS A 134 1.25 7.69 15.30
N ILE A 135 2.53 7.42 15.54
CA ILE A 135 3.15 6.15 15.14
C ILE A 135 2.53 4.99 15.92
N SER A 136 2.34 5.11 17.22
CA SER A 136 1.72 4.06 18.03
C SER A 136 0.28 3.79 17.61
N ARG A 137 -0.51 4.84 17.36
CA ARG A 137 -1.88 4.73 16.82
C ARG A 137 -1.91 4.11 15.42
N ALA A 138 -0.96 4.47 14.55
CA ALA A 138 -0.85 3.90 13.21
C ALA A 138 -0.53 2.39 13.26
N ILE A 139 0.27 1.93 14.23
CA ILE A 139 0.53 0.49 14.43
C ILE A 139 -0.75 -0.25 14.86
N THR A 140 -1.55 0.33 15.74
CA THR A 140 -2.85 -0.25 16.12
C THR A 140 -3.79 -0.33 14.91
N ARG A 141 -3.94 0.77 14.17
CA ARG A 141 -4.80 0.85 12.99
C ARG A 141 -4.35 -0.08 11.87
N HIS A 142 -3.05 -0.26 11.69
CA HIS A 142 -2.48 -1.20 10.73
C HIS A 142 -3.04 -2.61 10.92
N LYS A 143 -3.12 -3.10 12.17
CA LYS A 143 -3.63 -4.45 12.46
C LYS A 143 -5.09 -4.59 12.05
N GLU A 144 -5.91 -3.58 12.33
CA GLU A 144 -7.33 -3.57 11.95
C GLU A 144 -7.51 -3.60 10.43
N VAL A 145 -6.81 -2.70 9.72
CA VAL A 145 -6.92 -2.59 8.26
C VAL A 145 -6.41 -3.85 7.56
N THR A 146 -5.29 -4.42 8.03
CA THR A 146 -4.74 -5.66 7.47
C THR A 146 -5.70 -6.83 7.64
N ASN A 147 -6.38 -6.94 8.79
CA ASN A 147 -7.39 -7.99 9.00
C ASN A 147 -8.58 -7.82 8.04
N LEU A 148 -9.12 -6.61 7.93
CA LEU A 148 -10.22 -6.30 7.00
C LEU A 148 -9.85 -6.60 5.54
N LEU A 149 -8.62 -6.24 5.15
CA LEU A 149 -8.11 -6.51 3.81
C LEU A 149 -8.01 -8.03 3.54
N GLN A 150 -7.51 -8.80 4.51
CA GLN A 150 -7.42 -10.25 4.39
C GLN A 150 -8.80 -10.92 4.29
N GLU A 151 -9.76 -10.48 5.09
CA GLU A 151 -11.15 -10.96 5.04
C GLU A 151 -11.78 -10.67 3.68
N ALA A 152 -11.63 -9.44 3.17
CA ALA A 152 -12.14 -9.06 1.86
C ALA A 152 -11.51 -9.89 0.73
N LEU A 153 -10.18 -10.10 0.78
CA LEU A 153 -9.48 -10.92 -0.22
C LEU A 153 -9.85 -12.40 -0.15
N ALA A 154 -10.20 -12.92 1.04
CA ALA A 154 -10.68 -14.28 1.17
C ALA A 154 -12.06 -14.44 0.54
N SER A 155 -12.97 -13.48 0.75
CA SER A 155 -14.31 -13.47 0.16
C SER A 155 -14.30 -13.39 -1.37
N VAL A 156 -13.34 -12.66 -1.96
CA VAL A 156 -13.24 -12.51 -3.42
C VAL A 156 -12.63 -13.75 -4.09
N LYS A 157 -11.82 -14.53 -3.38
CA LYS A 157 -11.20 -15.76 -3.92
C LYS A 157 -12.15 -16.98 -3.92
N SER A 158 -13.28 -16.91 -3.23
CA SER A 158 -14.27 -17.99 -3.15
C SER A 158 -15.25 -18.05 -4.33
N GLU A 159 -15.14 -17.14 -5.30
CA GLU A 159 -15.84 -17.17 -6.59
C GLU A 159 -14.89 -17.51 -7.74
#